data_AF-A0A8I0LAP3-F1
#
_entry.id   AF-A0A8I0LAP3-F1
#
_cell.length_a   1.000
_cell.length_b   1.000
_cell.length_c   1.000
_cell.angle_alpha   90.00
_cell.angle_beta   90.00
_cell.angle_gamma   90.00
#
_symmetry.space_group_name_H-M   'P 1'
#
loop_
_entity.id
_entity.type
_entity.pdbx_description
1 polymer ?
#
loop_
_entity_poly.entity_id
_entity_poly.type
_entity_poly.pdbx_seq_one_letter_code
_entity_poly.pdbx_strand_id
1 'polypeptide(L)' 'RAAFSQFTDNIIVRENKGLDVWAYKTALDSYGWAKLSEFDEIVMTNSTLMGPVRPLKEMFDAMWENQDLDFWGLSIHHGA' A
#
# COMPACT_ATOMS: atom_id res chain seq x y z
N ARG A 1 16.97 8.79 5.42
CA ARG A 1 16.92 9.22 4.00
C ARG A 1 17.97 8.52 3.15
N ALA A 2 19.27 8.65 3.45
CA ALA A 2 20.36 8.02 2.67
C ALA A 2 20.22 6.50 2.44
N ALA A 3 19.71 5.74 3.42
CA ALA A 3 19.50 4.30 3.26
C ALA A 3 18.44 3.94 2.19
N PHE A 4 17.46 4.83 1.96
CA PHE A 4 16.31 4.58 1.08
C PHE A 4 16.43 5.24 -0.29
N SER A 5 17.36 6.18 -0.47
CA SER A 5 17.52 6.93 -1.72
C SER A 5 17.94 6.06 -2.90
N GLN A 6 18.50 4.88 -2.67
CA GLN A 6 18.79 3.91 -3.73
C GLN A 6 17.53 3.22 -4.30
N PHE A 7 16.41 3.25 -3.55
CA PHE A 7 15.17 2.57 -3.92
C PHE A 7 14.10 3.54 -4.42
N THR A 8 14.08 4.77 -3.88
CA THR A 8 13.10 5.79 -4.26
C THR A 8 13.57 7.19 -3.89
N ASP A 9 13.25 8.15 -4.76
CA ASP A 9 13.42 9.58 -4.48
C ASP A 9 12.26 10.14 -3.64
N ASN A 10 11.12 9.42 -3.58
CA ASN A 10 9.91 9.87 -2.91
C ASN A 10 9.89 9.44 -1.44
N ILE A 11 10.56 10.21 -0.59
CA ILE A 11 10.64 9.98 0.86
C ILE A 11 9.93 11.09 1.64
N ILE A 12 8.79 10.75 2.23
CA ILE A 12 8.00 11.66 3.08
C ILE A 12 8.40 11.44 4.55
N VAL A 13 8.83 12.51 5.21
CA VAL A 13 9.09 12.52 6.66
C VAL A 13 8.00 13.34 7.32
N ARG A 14 7.34 12.78 8.34
CA ARG A 14 6.22 13.41 9.04
C ARG A 14 6.41 13.35 10.55
N GLU A 15 5.65 14.17 11.28
CA GLU A 15 5.52 14.04 12.73
C GLU A 15 4.81 12.72 13.10
N ASN A 16 5.19 12.13 14.22
CA ASN A 16 4.53 10.95 14.76
C ASN A 16 3.28 11.33 15.56
N LYS A 17 2.23 11.77 14.86
CA LYS A 17 0.91 12.12 15.42
C LYS A 17 -0.20 11.49 14.58
N GLY A 18 -1.34 11.21 15.21
CA GLY A 18 -2.53 10.65 14.57
C GLY A 18 -2.65 9.14 14.75
N LEU A 19 -3.39 8.51 13.83
CA LEU A 19 -3.62 7.06 13.81
C LEU A 19 -2.38 6.29 13.34
N ASP A 20 -2.31 5.01 13.70
CA ASP A 20 -1.20 4.11 13.36
C ASP A 20 -0.93 4.05 11.83
N VAL A 21 -2.01 4.05 11.04
CA VAL A 21 -1.96 3.98 9.56
C VAL A 21 -2.00 5.36 8.86
N TRP A 22 -1.87 6.47 9.59
CA TRP A 22 -1.98 7.82 9.02
C TRP A 22 -0.90 8.15 7.96
N ALA A 23 0.19 7.39 7.96
CA ALA A 23 1.23 7.50 6.93
C ALA A 23 0.66 7.27 5.52
N TYR A 24 -0.25 6.31 5.34
CA TYR A 24 -0.85 6.03 4.03
C TYR A 24 -1.67 7.22 3.53
N LYS A 25 -2.52 7.79 4.39
CA LYS A 25 -3.28 9.00 4.04
C LYS A 25 -2.35 10.15 3.64
N THR A 26 -1.28 10.37 4.42
CA THR A 26 -0.29 11.43 4.12
C THR A 26 0.34 11.23 2.73
N ALA A 27 0.67 9.99 2.37
CA ALA A 27 1.21 9.67 1.05
C ALA A 27 0.17 9.88 -0.06
N LEU A 28 -1.06 9.38 0.12
CA LEU A 28 -2.15 9.56 -0.85
C LEU A 28 -2.46 11.03 -1.11
N ASP A 29 -2.58 11.83 -0.04
CA ASP A 29 -2.82 13.28 -0.13
C ASP A 29 -1.67 13.99 -0.88
N SER A 30 -0.43 13.54 -0.73
CA SER A 30 0.74 14.16 -1.37
C SER A 30 0.80 13.94 -2.89
N TYR A 31 0.26 12.83 -3.38
CA TYR A 31 0.09 12.58 -4.82
C TYR A 31 -1.15 13.28 -5.38
N GLY A 32 -2.24 13.29 -4.59
CA GLY A 32 -3.53 13.84 -4.99
C GLY A 32 -4.32 12.93 -5.93
N TRP A 33 -5.64 13.06 -5.89
CA TRP A 33 -6.57 12.14 -6.57
C TRP A 33 -6.36 12.01 -8.08
N ALA A 34 -6.01 13.10 -8.77
CA ALA A 34 -5.76 13.07 -10.21
C ALA A 34 -4.61 12.11 -10.58
N LYS A 35 -3.52 12.14 -9.81
CA LYS A 35 -2.39 11.24 -10.04
C LYS A 35 -2.71 9.82 -9.59
N LEU A 36 -3.43 9.69 -8.47
CA LEU A 36 -3.83 8.39 -7.96
C LEU A 36 -4.74 7.62 -8.92
N SER A 37 -5.63 8.32 -9.64
CA SER A 37 -6.51 7.71 -10.64
C SER A 37 -5.80 7.20 -11.90
N GLU A 38 -4.51 7.46 -12.06
CA GLU A 38 -3.71 6.93 -13.18
C GLU A 38 -3.17 5.53 -12.90
N PHE A 39 -3.16 5.07 -11.66
CA PHE A 39 -2.68 3.74 -11.30
C PHE A 39 -3.82 2.73 -11.40
N ASP A 40 -3.53 1.56 -11.96
CA ASP A 40 -4.46 0.42 -11.93
C ASP A 40 -4.71 -0.05 -10.49
N GLU A 41 -3.68 0.02 -9.63
CA GLU A 41 -3.74 -0.44 -8.25
C GLU A 41 -2.74 0.30 -7.35
N ILE A 42 -3.10 0.49 -6.08
CA ILE A 42 -2.24 1.07 -5.05
C ILE A 42 -2.02 0.07 -3.91
N VAL A 43 -0.78 -0.38 -3.75
CA VAL A 43 -0.41 -1.32 -2.68
C VAL A 43 0.02 -0.57 -1.42
N MET A 44 -0.73 -0.75 -0.34
CA MET A 44 -0.39 -0.22 0.99
C MET A 44 0.27 -1.32 1.82
N THR A 45 1.55 -1.15 2.14
CA THR A 45 2.31 -2.12 2.95
C THR A 45 3.16 -1.43 4.01
N ASN A 46 3.39 -2.13 5.12
CA ASN A 46 4.28 -1.70 6.18
C ASN A 46 5.28 -2.81 6.55
N SER A 47 6.23 -2.46 7.42
CA SER A 47 7.24 -3.40 7.90
C SER A 47 6.74 -4.39 8.96
N THR A 48 5.44 -4.40 9.28
CA THR A 48 4.84 -5.34 10.25
C THR A 48 3.98 -6.40 9.58
N LEU A 49 3.81 -6.35 8.27
CA LEU A 49 3.21 -7.40 7.46
C LEU A 49 4.25 -8.47 7.16
N MET A 50 3.99 -9.71 7.59
CA MET A 50 4.80 -10.87 7.25
C MET A 50 4.04 -11.74 6.24
N GLY A 51 4.68 -12.01 5.10
CA GLY A 51 4.16 -12.90 4.06
C GLY A 51 3.81 -12.16 2.76
N PRO A 52 3.29 -12.90 1.75
CA PRO A 52 3.10 -14.34 1.73
C PRO A 52 4.44 -15.10 1.70
N VAL A 53 4.48 -16.32 2.25
CA VAL A 53 5.65 -17.23 2.15
C VAL A 53 5.71 -17.90 0.76
N ARG A 54 5.15 -17.23 -0.25
CA ARG A 54 4.92 -17.65 -1.64
C ARG A 54 5.18 -16.44 -2.56
N PRO A 55 5.40 -16.62 -3.87
CA PRO A 55 5.54 -15.49 -4.79
C PRO A 55 4.30 -14.60 -4.79
N LEU A 56 4.51 -13.27 -4.74
CA LEU A 56 3.41 -12.28 -4.78
C LEU A 56 2.57 -12.37 -6.06
N LYS A 57 3.15 -12.86 -7.15
CA LYS A 57 2.48 -12.95 -8.46
C LYS A 57 1.14 -13.68 -8.39
N GLU A 58 1.09 -14.81 -7.69
CA GLU A 58 -0.15 -15.61 -7.58
C GLU A 58 -1.30 -14.79 -6.96
N MET A 59 -0.97 -13.95 -5.97
CA MET A 59 -1.95 -13.10 -5.30
C MET A 59 -2.40 -11.97 -6.23
N PHE A 60 -1.48 -11.26 -6.89
CA PHE A 60 -1.84 -10.20 -7.82
C PHE A 60 -2.65 -10.73 -9.02
N ASP A 61 -2.30 -11.91 -9.56
CA ASP A 61 -3.04 -12.54 -10.65
C ASP A 61 -4.48 -12.84 -10.23
N ALA A 62 -4.69 -13.39 -9.03
CA ALA A 62 -6.03 -13.71 -8.52
C ALA A 62 -6.90 -12.45 -8.32
N MET A 63 -6.30 -11.33 -7.89
CA MET A 63 -7.04 -10.07 -7.70
C MET A 63 -7.28 -9.37 -9.03
N TRP A 64 -6.35 -9.46 -9.97
CA TRP A 64 -6.53 -8.97 -11.34
C TRP A 64 -7.68 -9.69 -12.07
N GLU A 65 -7.83 -10.99 -11.87
CA GLU A 65 -8.95 -11.77 -12.44
C GLU A 65 -10.31 -11.40 -11.82
N ASN A 66 -10.33 -10.88 -10.59
CA ASN A 66 -11.54 -10.51 -9.88
C ASN A 66 -11.80 -9.00 -9.93
N GLN A 67 -12.47 -8.56 -11.00
CA GLN A 67 -12.76 -7.16 -11.29
C GLN A 67 -13.90 -6.55 -10.44
N ASP A 68 -14.62 -7.36 -9.64
CA ASP A 68 -15.72 -6.91 -8.77
C ASP A 68 -15.23 -6.71 -7.33
N LEU A 69 -14.08 -6.06 -7.16
CA LEU A 69 -13.45 -5.78 -5.88
C LEU A 69 -12.91 -4.34 -5.85
N ASP A 70 -13.36 -3.55 -4.87
CA ASP A 70 -12.77 -2.23 -4.60
C ASP A 70 -11.50 -2.33 -3.73
N PHE A 71 -11.41 -3.37 -2.89
CA PHE A 71 -10.30 -3.56 -1.94
C PHE A 71 -10.02 -5.04 -1.71
N TRP A 72 -8.73 -5.36 -1.53
CA TRP A 72 -8.28 -6.69 -1.14
C TRP A 72 -7.06 -6.61 -0.23
N GLY A 73 -6.76 -7.70 0.48
CA GLY A 73 -5.64 -7.74 1.42
C GLY A 73 -5.24 -9.15 1.83
N LEU A 74 -4.04 -9.28 2.38
CA LEU A 74 -3.43 -10.55 2.79
C LEU A 74 -4.01 -11.12 4.09
N SER A 75 -4.57 -10.28 4.96
CA SER A 75 -5.12 -10.69 6.25
C SER A 75 -6.65 -10.60 6.23
N ILE A 76 -7.31 -11.71 6.54
CA ILE A 76 -8.75 -11.73 6.81
C ILE A 76 -8.96 -11.25 8.25
N HIS A 77 -9.66 -10.14 8.43
CA HIS A 77 -10.20 -9.77 9.73
C HIS A 77 -11.47 -10.60 9.97
N HIS A 78 -11.47 -11.50 10.96
CA HIS A 78 -12.60 -12.38 11.30
C HIS A 78 -13.75 -11.64 12.04
N GLY A 79 -14.07 -10.41 11.65
CA GLY A 79 -14.96 -9.55 12.43
C GLY A 79 -15.60 -8.43 11.63
N ALA A 80 -16.15 -8.76 10.46
CA ALA A 80 -17.17 -7.98 9.79
C ALA A 80 -18.31 -8.91 9.39
#